data_AF-A0A1I4T2L0-F1
#
_entry.id   AF-A0A1I4T2L0-F1
#
_cell.length_a   1.000
_cell.length_b   1.000
_cell.length_c   1.000
_cell.angle_alpha   90.00
_cell.angle_beta   90.00
_cell.angle_gamma   90.00
#
_symmetry.space_group_name_H-M   'P 1'
#
loop_
_entity.id
_entity.type
_entity.pdbx_description
1 polymer ?
#
loop_
_entity_poly.entity_id
_entity_poly.type
_entity_poly.pdbx_seq_one_letter_code
_entity_poly.pdbx_strand_id
1 'polypeptide(L)'
;MSTQNILIVAVALVVVITAVYKVLPYRLASGKKPFFTLLPKYRKPIDTSLDVDQLDKKLAQYGFKKTKSDGNFNYYTRGSLLGDFSVNLIKVKLRMSKPQNRQAELTLEASWVVAFDTGDFWLFISELGQKLENA
;
A
#
# COMPACT_ATOMS: atom_id res chain seq x y z
N MET A 1 -13.48 34.36 13.87
CA MET A 1 -14.04 33.18 13.19
C MET A 1 -14.75 32.35 14.24
N SER A 2 -16.04 32.04 14.10
CA SER A 2 -16.77 31.24 15.10
C SER A 2 -16.25 29.79 15.10
N THR A 3 -16.36 29.10 16.23
CA THR A 3 -15.96 27.68 16.37
C THR A 3 -16.67 26.79 15.33
N GLN A 4 -17.92 27.11 14.99
CA GLN A 4 -18.68 26.44 13.93
C GLN A 4 -18.01 26.59 12.55
N ASN A 5 -17.53 27.79 12.20
CA ASN A 5 -16.84 28.01 10.92
C ASN A 5 -15.51 27.24 10.86
N ILE A 6 -14.80 27.13 11.97
CA ILE A 6 -13.56 26.34 12.06
C ILE A 6 -13.86 24.85 11.83
N LEU A 7 -14.92 24.33 12.46
CA LEU A 7 -15.33 22.93 12.29
C LEU A 7 -15.75 22.62 10.84
N ILE A 8 -16.54 23.50 10.22
CA ILE A 8 -16.95 23.34 8.82
C ILE A 8 -15.73 23.30 7.90
N VAL A 9 -14.79 24.23 8.07
CA VAL A 9 -13.56 24.28 7.28
C VAL A 9 -12.70 23.04 7.51
N ALA A 10 -12.56 22.56 8.74
CA ALA A 10 -11.78 21.36 9.06
C ALA A 10 -12.37 20.11 8.38
N VAL A 11 -13.69 19.93 8.45
CA VAL A 11 -14.38 18.79 7.80
C VAL A 11 -14.23 18.88 6.28
N ALA A 12 -14.43 20.06 5.69
CA ALA A 12 -14.25 20.27 4.27
C ALA A 12 -12.82 19.93 3.82
N LEU A 13 -11.80 20.34 4.58
CA LEU A 13 -10.40 20.06 4.31
C LEU A 13 -10.12 18.55 4.30
N VAL A 14 -10.64 17.80 5.29
CA VAL A 14 -10.48 16.34 5.38
C VAL A 14 -11.10 15.66 4.16
N VAL A 15 -12.29 16.10 3.73
CA VAL A 15 -12.96 15.57 2.54
C VAL A 15 -12.12 15.81 1.29
N VAL A 16 -11.61 17.04 1.10
CA VAL A 16 -10.77 17.41 -0.04
C VAL A 16 -9.49 16.59 -0.07
N ILE A 17 -8.75 16.50 1.04
CA ILE A 17 -7.50 15.71 1.12
C ILE A 17 -7.78 14.24 0.80
N THR A 18 -8.88 13.70 1.32
CA THR A 18 -9.28 12.30 1.06
C THR A 18 -9.60 12.07 -0.41
N ALA A 19 -10.32 13.00 -1.05
CA ALA A 19 -10.63 12.92 -2.48
C ALA A 19 -9.36 12.98 -3.33
N VAL A 20 -8.47 13.94 -3.04
CA VAL A 20 -7.17 14.09 -3.72
C VAL A 20 -6.32 12.82 -3.56
N TYR A 21 -6.27 12.24 -2.35
CA TYR A 21 -5.50 11.02 -2.09
C TYR A 21 -5.98 9.82 -2.92
N LYS A 22 -7.29 9.68 -3.12
CA LYS A 22 -7.86 8.59 -3.93
C LYS A 22 -7.44 8.68 -5.39
N VAL A 23 -7.42 9.88 -5.97
CA VAL A 23 -7.09 10.10 -7.40
C VAL A 23 -5.60 10.23 -7.68
N LEU A 24 -4.77 10.44 -6.64
CA LEU A 24 -3.33 10.58 -6.80
C LEU A 24 -2.71 9.29 -7.41
N PRO A 25 -1.85 9.40 -8.43
CA PRO A 25 -1.23 8.24 -9.06
C PRO A 25 -0.22 7.57 -8.13
N TYR A 26 -0.04 6.26 -8.32
CA TYR A 26 0.96 5.48 -7.60
C TYR A 26 2.37 5.77 -8.14
N ARG A 27 3.31 6.06 -7.24
CA ARG A 27 4.72 6.25 -7.57
C ARG A 27 5.42 4.92 -7.69
N LEU A 28 6.34 4.78 -8.64
CA LEU A 28 7.14 3.57 -8.75
C LEU A 28 8.12 3.48 -7.57
N ALA A 29 8.10 2.38 -6.83
CA ALA A 29 9.07 2.07 -5.78
C ALA A 29 10.33 1.45 -6.39
N SER A 30 11.11 2.28 -7.08
CA SER A 30 12.39 1.91 -7.72
C SER A 30 13.50 2.86 -7.30
N GLY A 31 14.75 2.38 -7.25
CA GLY A 31 15.90 3.23 -6.98
C GLY A 31 16.11 3.51 -5.49
N LYS A 32 16.30 4.78 -5.13
CA LYS A 32 16.68 5.20 -3.77
C LYS A 32 15.45 5.51 -2.91
N LYS A 33 15.50 5.09 -1.64
CA LYS A 33 14.50 5.46 -0.61
C LYS A 33 14.34 6.98 -0.54
N PRO A 34 13.10 7.52 -0.63
CA PRO A 34 12.87 8.96 -0.45
C PRO A 34 13.07 9.35 1.02
N PHE A 35 13.61 10.55 1.25
CA PHE A 35 13.74 11.10 2.60
C PHE A 35 12.39 11.52 3.18
N PHE A 36 11.52 12.08 2.33
CA PHE A 36 10.18 12.52 2.69
C PHE A 36 9.24 12.31 1.51
N THR A 37 7.99 11.95 1.79
CA THR A 37 6.96 11.83 0.77
C THR A 37 5.62 12.28 1.31
N LEU A 38 5.01 13.25 0.61
CA LEU A 38 3.63 13.63 0.83
C LEU A 38 2.68 12.61 0.17
N LEU A 39 1.64 12.19 0.89
CA LEU A 39 0.59 11.27 0.45
C LEU A 39 1.18 9.98 -0.18
N PRO A 40 1.90 9.14 0.61
CA PRO A 40 2.60 7.97 0.09
C PRO A 40 1.64 6.96 -0.55
N LYS A 41 1.80 6.79 -1.87
CA LYS A 41 1.18 5.71 -2.66
C LYS A 41 2.23 5.15 -3.60
N TYR A 42 2.48 3.85 -3.49
CA TYR A 42 3.54 3.21 -4.26
C TYR A 42 3.03 2.02 -5.06
N ARG A 43 3.68 1.78 -6.20
CA ARG A 43 3.56 0.56 -6.98
C ARG A 43 4.93 -0.07 -7.18
N LYS A 44 4.97 -1.39 -7.22
CA LYS A 44 6.18 -2.17 -7.49
C LYS A 44 5.83 -3.35 -8.39
N PRO A 45 6.40 -3.43 -9.61
CA PRO A 45 6.37 -4.67 -10.38
C PRO A 45 7.23 -5.72 -9.67
N ILE A 46 6.78 -6.96 -9.69
CA ILE A 46 7.49 -8.12 -9.18
C ILE A 46 7.53 -9.20 -10.25
N ASP A 47 8.64 -9.93 -10.30
CA ASP A 47 8.78 -11.16 -11.07
C ASP A 47 8.64 -12.35 -10.11
N THR A 48 7.62 -13.17 -10.31
CA THR A 48 7.26 -14.27 -9.43
C THR A 48 6.87 -15.50 -10.25
N SER A 49 7.46 -16.64 -9.93
CA SER A 49 7.03 -17.93 -10.46
C SER A 49 5.78 -18.48 -9.77
N LEU A 50 5.35 -17.85 -8.67
CA LEU A 50 4.19 -18.28 -7.90
C LEU A 50 2.89 -17.98 -8.63
N ASP A 51 1.96 -18.93 -8.58
CA ASP A 51 0.59 -18.70 -9.01
C ASP A 51 -0.19 -17.84 -7.99
N VAL A 52 -1.43 -17.49 -8.34
CA VAL A 52 -2.29 -16.64 -7.50
C VAL A 52 -2.54 -17.25 -6.12
N ASP A 53 -2.73 -18.57 -6.03
CA ASP A 53 -3.07 -19.24 -4.79
C ASP A 53 -1.85 -19.37 -3.86
N GLN A 54 -0.67 -19.58 -4.45
CA GLN A 54 0.61 -19.56 -3.73
C GLN A 54 0.94 -18.17 -3.20
N LEU A 55 0.72 -17.12 -4.00
CA LEU A 55 0.86 -15.73 -3.55
C LEU A 55 -0.12 -15.41 -2.42
N ASP A 56 -1.37 -15.85 -2.52
CA ASP A 56 -2.38 -15.69 -1.46
C ASP A 56 -1.90 -16.33 -0.15
N LYS A 57 -1.35 -17.55 -0.21
CA LYS A 57 -0.79 -18.24 0.96
C LYS A 57 0.41 -17.50 1.56
N LYS A 58 1.35 -17.03 0.74
CA LYS A 58 2.53 -16.27 1.22
C LYS A 58 2.12 -14.94 1.85
N LEU A 59 1.21 -14.21 1.23
CA LEU A 59 0.67 -12.97 1.79
C LEU A 59 -0.05 -13.21 3.13
N ALA A 60 -0.81 -14.30 3.25
CA ALA A 60 -1.42 -14.69 4.52
C ALA A 60 -0.37 -14.99 5.61
N GLN A 61 0.75 -15.64 5.26
CA GLN A 61 1.88 -15.85 6.18
C GLN A 61 2.52 -14.54 6.65
N TYR A 62 2.56 -13.52 5.78
CA TYR A 62 3.01 -12.17 6.13
C TYR A 62 1.94 -11.32 6.86
N GLY A 63 0.82 -11.94 7.22
CA GLY A 63 -0.26 -11.33 8.00
C GLY A 63 -1.25 -10.47 7.19
N PHE A 64 -1.26 -10.61 5.87
CA PHE A 64 -2.30 -9.99 5.04
C PHE A 64 -3.60 -10.81 5.08
N LYS A 65 -4.73 -10.09 5.08
CA LYS A 65 -6.07 -10.67 4.92
C LYS A 65 -6.65 -10.21 3.59
N LYS A 66 -7.02 -11.17 2.75
CA LYS A 66 -7.72 -10.89 1.49
C LYS A 66 -9.11 -10.33 1.80
N THR A 67 -9.46 -9.20 1.19
CA THR A 67 -10.73 -8.50 1.43
C THR A 67 -11.66 -8.58 0.23
N LYS A 68 -11.10 -8.57 -0.98
CA LYS A 68 -11.86 -8.62 -2.24
C LYS A 68 -11.01 -9.24 -3.35
N SER A 69 -11.66 -9.80 -4.34
CA SER A 69 -11.08 -10.08 -5.65
C SER A 69 -12.00 -9.46 -6.71
N ASP A 70 -11.42 -8.76 -7.68
CA ASP A 70 -12.06 -8.53 -8.97
C ASP A 70 -11.28 -9.35 -10.02
N GLY A 71 -11.87 -9.58 -11.20
CA GLY A 71 -11.31 -10.50 -12.20
C GLY A 71 -9.81 -10.32 -12.51
N ASN A 72 -9.26 -9.12 -12.28
CA ASN A 72 -7.88 -8.76 -12.59
C ASN A 72 -7.01 -8.54 -11.34
N PHE A 73 -7.60 -8.20 -10.20
CA PHE A 73 -6.89 -7.80 -8.99
C PHE A 73 -7.40 -8.51 -7.73
N ASN A 74 -6.47 -8.87 -6.86
CA ASN A 74 -6.76 -9.22 -5.48
C ASN A 74 -6.43 -8.06 -4.55
N TYR A 75 -7.26 -7.86 -3.54
CA TYR A 75 -7.13 -6.80 -2.56
C TYR A 75 -6.93 -7.42 -1.17
N TYR A 76 -5.99 -6.86 -0.44
CA TYR A 76 -5.61 -7.32 0.89
C TYR A 76 -5.44 -6.14 1.83
N THR A 77 -5.56 -6.44 3.12
CA THR A 77 -5.25 -5.48 4.19
C THR A 77 -4.34 -6.12 5.21
N ARG A 78 -3.46 -5.32 5.80
CA ARG A 78 -2.59 -5.72 6.89
C ARG A 78 -2.58 -4.62 7.95
N GLY A 79 -2.71 -5.00 9.21
CA GLY A 79 -2.52 -4.10 10.34
C GLY A 79 -1.05 -4.00 10.76
N SER A 80 -0.79 -3.29 11.85
CA SER A 80 0.50 -3.32 12.54
C SER A 80 0.79 -4.74 13.03
N LEU A 81 1.88 -5.32 12.53
CA LEU A 81 2.44 -6.58 13.00
C LEU A 81 3.95 -6.37 13.16
N LEU A 82 4.46 -6.69 14.35
CA LEU A 82 5.88 -6.62 14.68
C LEU A 82 6.60 -7.86 14.12
N GLY A 83 7.80 -7.68 13.57
CA GLY A 83 8.76 -8.78 13.32
C GLY A 83 8.99 -9.16 11.86
N ASP A 84 7.98 -9.08 10.98
CA ASP A 84 8.14 -9.57 9.59
C ASP A 84 8.72 -8.56 8.60
N PHE A 85 8.73 -7.27 8.94
CA PHE A 85 9.21 -6.19 8.09
C PHE A 85 9.94 -5.16 8.95
N SER A 86 10.87 -4.41 8.36
CA SER A 86 11.66 -3.40 9.08
C SER A 86 10.83 -2.18 9.50
N VAL A 87 9.56 -2.09 9.09
CA VAL A 87 8.67 -0.97 9.38
C VAL A 87 7.35 -1.42 9.99
N ASN A 88 6.89 -0.64 10.97
CA ASN A 88 5.63 -0.88 11.66
C ASN A 88 4.53 0.07 11.15
N LEU A 89 3.87 -0.31 10.06
CA LEU A 89 2.75 0.47 9.50
C LEU A 89 1.41 0.09 10.16
N ILE A 90 0.66 1.09 10.62
CA ILE A 90 -0.56 0.90 11.42
C ILE A 90 -1.64 0.09 10.69
N LYS A 91 -1.98 0.47 9.44
CA LYS A 91 -2.88 -0.29 8.54
C LYS A 91 -2.61 0.07 7.08
N VAL A 92 -2.36 -0.92 6.23
CA VAL A 92 -2.13 -0.77 4.80
C VAL A 92 -3.13 -1.56 3.97
N LYS A 93 -3.39 -1.07 2.75
CA LYS A 93 -4.08 -1.79 1.67
C LYS A 93 -3.04 -2.17 0.63
N LEU A 94 -3.08 -3.44 0.25
CA LEU A 94 -2.32 -3.99 -0.86
C LEU A 94 -3.31 -4.37 -1.96
N ARG A 95 -3.03 -3.95 -3.18
CA ARG A 95 -3.66 -4.49 -4.38
C ARG A 95 -2.59 -5.17 -5.20
N MET A 96 -2.89 -6.37 -5.69
CA MET A 96 -1.99 -7.19 -6.49
C MET A 96 -2.69 -7.58 -7.78
N SER A 97 -2.06 -7.35 -8.93
CA SER A 97 -2.55 -7.91 -10.19
C SER A 97 -2.35 -9.42 -10.23
N LYS A 98 -3.22 -10.14 -10.93
CA LYS A 98 -2.95 -11.55 -11.22
C LYS A 98 -1.64 -11.66 -12.03
N PRO A 99 -0.76 -12.63 -11.72
CA PRO A 99 0.47 -12.82 -12.48
C PRO A 99 0.15 -13.15 -13.94
N GLN A 100 0.81 -12.45 -14.87
CA GLN A 100 0.77 -12.75 -16.29
C GLN A 100 2.22 -12.84 -16.78
N ASN A 101 2.60 -13.97 -17.36
CA ASN A 101 3.99 -14.24 -17.76
C ASN A 101 5.01 -14.01 -16.63
N ARG A 102 4.69 -14.51 -15.42
CA ARG A 102 5.47 -14.32 -14.18
C ARG A 102 5.54 -12.88 -13.64
N GLN A 103 4.91 -11.92 -14.29
CA GLN A 103 4.89 -10.54 -13.80
C GLN A 103 3.59 -10.24 -13.05
N ALA A 104 3.73 -9.62 -11.87
CA ALA A 104 2.62 -9.04 -11.13
C ALA A 104 2.97 -7.61 -10.68
N GLU A 105 1.96 -6.75 -10.49
CA GLU A 105 2.13 -5.41 -9.94
C GLU A 105 1.52 -5.37 -8.54
N LEU A 106 2.34 -5.01 -7.56
CA LEU A 106 1.91 -4.66 -6.21
C LEU A 106 1.64 -3.17 -6.15
N THR A 107 0.56 -2.77 -5.51
CA THR A 107 0.30 -1.38 -5.13
C THR A 107 -0.02 -1.28 -3.65
N LEU A 108 0.66 -0.38 -2.97
CA LEU A 108 0.55 -0.15 -1.54
C LEU A 108 0.04 1.27 -1.28
N GLU A 109 -0.97 1.36 -0.43
CA GLU A 109 -1.46 2.62 0.11
C GLU A 109 -1.86 2.45 1.58
N ALA A 110 -1.95 3.57 2.30
CA ALA A 110 -2.46 3.56 3.66
C ALA A 110 -3.98 3.26 3.68
N SER A 111 -4.44 2.51 4.68
CA SER A 111 -5.87 2.19 4.83
C SER A 111 -6.71 3.43 5.16
N TRP A 112 -6.10 4.41 5.82
CA TRP A 112 -6.58 5.77 6.04
C TRP A 112 -5.60 6.76 5.38
N VAL A 113 -5.98 8.02 5.19
CA VAL A 113 -5.08 9.03 4.64
C VAL A 113 -3.85 9.20 5.53
N VAL A 114 -2.67 8.99 4.98
CA VAL A 114 -1.38 9.38 5.58
C VAL A 114 -0.89 10.60 4.84
N ALA A 115 -0.78 11.73 5.54
CA ALA A 115 -0.37 12.99 4.91
C ALA A 115 1.08 12.95 4.43
N PHE A 116 1.98 12.31 5.19
CA PHE A 116 3.37 12.15 4.81
C PHE A 116 4.03 10.93 5.46
N ASP A 117 5.13 10.45 4.87
CA ASP A 117 6.05 9.47 5.47
C ASP A 117 7.53 9.86 5.24
N THR A 118 8.42 9.17 5.96
CA THR A 118 9.89 9.23 5.78
C THR A 118 10.42 8.02 5.00
N GLY A 119 9.65 7.57 4.00
CA GLY A 119 9.97 6.44 3.15
C GLY A 119 9.62 5.07 3.73
N ASP A 120 8.77 5.00 4.75
CA ASP A 120 8.37 3.72 5.36
C ASP A 120 7.50 2.89 4.42
N PHE A 121 6.57 3.51 3.67
CA PHE A 121 5.79 2.78 2.67
C PHE A 121 6.67 2.29 1.52
N TRP A 122 7.66 3.09 1.13
CA TRP A 122 8.64 2.72 0.12
C TRP A 122 9.46 1.52 0.58
N LEU A 123 9.94 1.52 1.83
CA LEU A 123 10.71 0.42 2.38
C LEU A 123 9.86 -0.84 2.49
N PHE A 124 8.63 -0.70 2.99
CA PHE A 124 7.69 -1.81 3.12
C PHE A 124 7.39 -2.51 1.78
N ILE A 125 6.98 -1.75 0.75
CA ILE A 125 6.65 -2.35 -0.55
C ILE A 125 7.90 -2.94 -1.21
N SER A 126 9.08 -2.36 -0.95
CA SER A 126 10.34 -2.86 -1.49
C SER A 126 10.71 -4.21 -0.89
N GLU A 127 10.65 -4.33 0.44
CA GLU A 127 10.89 -5.58 1.18
C GLU A 127 9.86 -6.66 0.84
N LEU A 128 8.57 -6.28 0.77
CA LEU A 128 7.50 -7.20 0.38
C LEU A 128 7.72 -7.74 -1.03
N GLY A 129 8.03 -6.86 -1.99
CA GLY A 129 8.30 -7.27 -3.35
C GLY A 129 9.50 -8.24 -3.41
N GLN A 130 10.60 -7.91 -2.73
CA GLN A 130 11.77 -8.78 -2.69
C GLN A 130 11.48 -10.13 -2.04
N LYS A 131 10.68 -10.17 -0.96
CA LYS A 131 10.28 -11.43 -0.33
C LYS A 131 9.46 -12.30 -1.26
N LEU A 132 8.55 -11.72 -2.05
CA LEU A 132 7.72 -12.44 -3.01
C LEU A 132 8.48 -12.91 -4.25
N GLU A 133 9.45 -12.12 -4.73
CA GLU A 133 10.34 -12.50 -5.85
C GLU A 133 11.24 -13.70 -5.51
N ASN A 134 11.56 -13.89 -4.22
CA ASN A 134 12.44 -14.96 -3.73
C ASN A 134 11.67 -16.14 -3.08
N ALA A 135 10.35 -16.20 -3.23
CA ALA A 135 9.46 -17.09 -2.45
C ALA A 135 9.19 -18.46 -3.07
#